data_AF-A0A926ESG3-F1
#
_entry.id   AF-A0A926ESG3-F1
#
_cell.length_a   1.000
_cell.length_b   1.000
_cell.length_c   1.000
_cell.angle_alpha   90.00
_cell.angle_beta   90.00
_cell.angle_gamma   90.00
#
_symmetry.space_group_name_H-M   'P 1'
#
loop_
_entity.id
_entity.type
_entity.pdbx_description
1 polymer ?
#
loop_
_entity_poly.entity_id
_entity_poly.type
_entity_poly.pdbx_seq_one_letter_code
_entity_poly.pdbx_strand_id
1 'polypeptide(L)'
;MGFKYIPAILTILPGWIVQSSTEEIITRGWLMHIIGAKHNQALGFIISSILFGVLHIFNPGVSLLSILNIVLVGFLFGLYVIDTKDVWGACGLHAAWNFAQGNIYGFNVSGISSSTDTLISFTSKGTDILTGGAFGPEASIFTTIVLLIGIVALVLKRRF
;
A
#
# COMPACT_ATOMS: atom_id res chain seq x y z
N MET A 1 16.75 -19.82 -4.40
CA MET A 1 16.08 -18.82 -5.28
C MET A 1 15.23 -19.56 -6.31
N GLY A 2 14.04 -19.04 -6.57
CA GLY A 2 12.98 -19.65 -7.35
C GLY A 2 12.95 -19.23 -8.83
N PHE A 3 14.08 -19.10 -9.51
CA PHE A 3 14.13 -18.59 -10.89
C PHE A 3 13.23 -19.36 -11.89
N LYS A 4 13.01 -20.66 -11.64
CA LYS A 4 12.09 -21.49 -12.43
C LYS A 4 10.62 -21.01 -12.37
N TYR A 5 10.26 -20.22 -11.37
CA TYR A 5 8.91 -19.69 -11.16
C TYR A 5 8.68 -18.33 -11.81
N ILE A 6 9.69 -17.72 -12.45
CA ILE A 6 9.56 -16.40 -13.10
C ILE A 6 8.34 -16.34 -14.04
N PRO A 7 8.08 -17.32 -14.92
CA PRO A 7 6.90 -17.26 -15.78
C PRO A 7 5.59 -17.21 -14.98
N ALA A 8 5.46 -18.02 -13.93
CA ALA A 8 4.27 -18.07 -13.07
C ALA A 8 4.14 -16.84 -12.15
N ILE A 9 5.26 -16.23 -11.76
CA ILE A 9 5.27 -14.96 -11.03
C ILE A 9 4.78 -13.83 -11.94
N LEU A 10 5.22 -13.79 -13.19
CA LEU A 10 4.82 -12.72 -14.12
C LEU A 10 3.34 -12.80 -14.52
N THR A 11 2.72 -13.97 -14.49
CA THR A 11 1.28 -14.10 -14.82
C THR A 11 0.36 -13.48 -13.78
N ILE A 12 0.81 -13.28 -12.54
CA ILE A 12 0.00 -12.64 -11.48
C ILE A 12 0.11 -11.11 -11.47
N LEU A 13 1.13 -10.55 -12.12
CA LEU A 13 1.36 -9.10 -12.17
C LEU A 13 0.16 -8.31 -12.69
N PRO A 14 -0.56 -8.74 -13.75
CA PRO A 14 -1.80 -8.09 -14.17
C PRO A 14 -2.86 -8.04 -13.07
N GLY A 15 -2.94 -9.08 -12.23
CA GLY A 15 -3.86 -9.12 -11.09
C GLY A 15 -3.55 -8.02 -10.07
N TRP A 16 -2.28 -7.82 -9.73
CA TRP A 16 -1.85 -6.71 -8.87
C TRP A 16 -2.11 -5.35 -9.50
N ILE A 17 -1.85 -5.20 -10.79
CA ILE A 17 -2.15 -3.95 -11.51
C ILE A 17 -3.65 -3.64 -11.40
N VAL A 18 -4.53 -4.62 -11.66
CA VAL A 18 -5.99 -4.41 -11.58
C VAL A 18 -6.45 -4.11 -10.16
N GLN A 19 -6.01 -4.90 -9.17
CA GLN A 19 -6.40 -4.72 -7.77
C GLN A 19 -5.95 -3.36 -7.25
N SER A 20 -4.66 -3.03 -7.37
CA SER A 20 -4.10 -1.78 -6.86
C SER A 20 -4.69 -0.58 -7.60
N SER A 21 -4.88 -0.68 -8.93
CA SER A 21 -5.51 0.41 -9.69
C SER A 21 -6.95 0.64 -9.27
N THR A 22 -7.71 -0.41 -8.98
CA THR A 22 -9.11 -0.29 -8.55
C THR A 22 -9.19 0.46 -7.22
N GLU A 23 -8.33 0.10 -6.27
CA GLU A 23 -8.24 0.78 -4.98
C GLU A 23 -7.85 2.26 -5.11
N GLU A 24 -6.81 2.57 -5.89
CA GLU A 24 -6.36 3.95 -6.08
C GLU A 24 -7.34 4.81 -6.89
N ILE A 25 -7.97 4.26 -7.93
CA ILE A 25 -8.95 4.98 -8.75
C ILE A 25 -10.19 5.32 -7.90
N ILE A 26 -10.69 4.38 -7.09
CA ILE A 26 -11.85 4.63 -6.22
C ILE A 26 -11.50 5.66 -5.14
N THR A 27 -10.38 5.50 -4.46
CA THR A 27 -10.06 6.31 -3.28
C THR A 27 -9.43 7.66 -3.64
N ARG A 28 -8.42 7.69 -4.53
CA ARG A 28 -7.66 8.91 -4.90
C ARG A 28 -8.18 9.51 -6.19
N GLY A 29 -8.59 8.70 -7.16
CA GLY A 29 -9.16 9.20 -8.42
C GLY A 29 -10.54 9.84 -8.22
N TRP A 30 -11.45 9.15 -7.55
CA TRP A 30 -12.86 9.54 -7.45
C TRP A 30 -13.22 10.17 -6.10
N LEU A 31 -13.15 9.41 -5.00
CA LEU A 31 -13.67 9.83 -3.70
C LEU A 31 -12.98 11.09 -3.16
N MET A 32 -11.64 11.10 -3.18
CA MET A 32 -10.84 12.25 -2.72
C MET A 32 -11.24 13.54 -3.43
N HIS A 33 -11.43 13.50 -4.75
CA HIS A 33 -11.79 14.66 -5.55
C HIS A 33 -13.26 15.08 -5.37
N ILE A 34 -14.20 14.14 -5.24
CA ILE A 34 -15.61 14.48 -5.01
C ILE A 34 -15.81 15.18 -3.67
N ILE A 35 -15.26 14.62 -2.59
CA ILE A 35 -15.33 15.26 -1.27
C ILE A 35 -14.55 16.58 -1.29
N GLY A 36 -13.40 16.58 -1.97
CA GLY A 36 -12.57 17.76 -2.18
C GLY A 36 -13.32 18.93 -2.82
N ALA A 37 -14.07 18.65 -3.88
CA ALA A 37 -14.85 19.62 -4.64
C ALA A 37 -16.10 20.08 -3.89
N LYS A 38 -16.76 19.18 -3.13
CA LYS A 38 -17.99 19.50 -2.39
C LYS A 38 -17.72 20.28 -1.10
N HIS A 39 -16.59 20.04 -0.44
CA HIS A 39 -16.28 20.61 0.87
C HIS A 39 -14.94 21.37 0.87
N ASN A 40 -13.82 20.65 0.93
CA ASN A 40 -12.48 21.17 0.73
C ASN A 40 -11.49 20.03 0.49
N GLN A 41 -10.36 20.34 -0.13
CA GLN A 41 -9.33 19.35 -0.50
C GLN A 41 -8.80 18.56 0.71
N ALA A 42 -8.64 19.20 1.86
CA ALA A 42 -8.12 18.53 3.06
C ALA A 42 -9.07 17.45 3.58
N LEU A 43 -10.38 17.71 3.59
CA LEU A 43 -11.37 16.70 3.96
C LEU A 43 -11.39 15.52 2.99
N GLY A 44 -11.32 15.79 1.68
CA GLY A 44 -11.25 14.72 0.68
C GLY A 44 -10.04 13.83 0.87
N PHE A 45 -8.88 14.43 1.12
CA PHE A 45 -7.62 13.75 1.39
C PHE A 45 -7.66 12.90 2.67
N ILE A 46 -8.17 13.45 3.78
CA ILE A 46 -8.23 12.74 5.06
C ILE A 46 -9.23 11.59 4.99
N ILE A 47 -10.44 11.83 4.46
CA ILE A 47 -11.49 10.81 4.41
C ILE A 47 -11.10 9.67 3.47
N SER A 48 -10.52 9.95 2.31
CA SER A 48 -10.08 8.88 1.40
C SER A 48 -8.96 8.03 2.00
N SER A 49 -8.04 8.64 2.75
CA SER A 49 -6.93 7.94 3.42
C SER A 49 -7.42 7.06 4.57
N ILE A 50 -8.36 7.56 5.39
CA ILE A 50 -8.98 6.78 6.46
C ILE A 50 -9.80 5.63 5.89
N LEU A 51 -10.62 5.89 4.86
CA LEU A 51 -11.42 4.84 4.22
C LEU A 51 -10.54 3.72 3.68
N PHE A 52 -9.38 4.07 3.09
CA PHE A 52 -8.44 3.07 2.61
C PHE A 52 -8.00 2.10 3.72
N GLY A 53 -7.69 2.61 4.92
CA GLY A 53 -7.45 1.76 6.09
C GLY A 53 -8.68 0.95 6.51
N VAL A 54 -9.87 1.56 6.51
CA VAL A 54 -11.13 0.89 6.88
C VAL A 54 -11.45 -0.30 5.97
N LEU A 55 -11.13 -0.22 4.67
CA LEU A 55 -11.33 -1.33 3.74
C LEU A 55 -10.53 -2.59 4.09
N HIS A 56 -9.51 -2.47 4.95
CA HIS A 56 -8.60 -3.55 5.33
C HIS A 56 -8.90 -4.16 6.71
N ILE A 57 -9.89 -3.67 7.46
CA ILE A 57 -10.14 -4.12 8.86
C ILE A 57 -10.55 -5.59 8.99
N PHE A 58 -11.06 -6.19 7.91
CA PHE A 58 -11.48 -7.59 7.88
C PHE A 58 -10.41 -8.52 7.30
N ASN A 59 -9.22 -8.01 6.99
CA ASN A 59 -8.15 -8.83 6.48
C ASN A 59 -7.56 -9.74 7.58
N PRO A 60 -6.99 -10.89 7.22
CA PRO A 60 -6.30 -11.75 8.19
C PRO A 60 -5.13 -11.03 8.85
N GLY A 61 -4.91 -11.25 10.14
CA GLY A 61 -3.76 -10.71 10.86
C GLY A 61 -3.82 -9.20 11.14
N VAL A 62 -4.97 -8.55 10.93
CA VAL A 62 -5.14 -7.12 11.24
C VAL A 62 -4.76 -6.81 12.69
N SER A 63 -4.03 -5.72 12.85
CA SER A 63 -3.70 -5.12 14.14
C SER A 63 -3.96 -3.61 14.07
N LEU A 64 -3.94 -2.94 15.22
CA LEU A 64 -4.02 -1.47 15.23
C LEU A 64 -2.89 -0.85 14.40
N LEU A 65 -1.68 -1.39 14.48
CA LEU A 65 -0.52 -0.90 13.74
C LEU A 65 -0.69 -1.10 12.23
N SER A 66 -1.28 -2.22 11.79
CA SER A 66 -1.53 -2.46 10.37
C SER A 66 -2.48 -1.41 9.80
N ILE A 67 -3.61 -1.14 10.47
CA ILE A 67 -4.58 -0.14 10.02
C ILE A 67 -3.96 1.26 10.01
N LEU A 68 -3.20 1.63 11.04
CA LEU A 68 -2.48 2.90 11.05
C LEU A 68 -1.53 3.03 9.86
N ASN A 69 -0.77 1.98 9.54
CA ASN A 69 0.13 1.98 8.39
C ASN A 69 -0.62 2.04 7.06
N ILE A 70 -1.74 1.33 6.89
CA ILE A 70 -2.55 1.44 5.66
C ILE A 70 -3.14 2.85 5.51
N VAL A 71 -3.56 3.50 6.60
CA VAL A 71 -3.97 4.92 6.55
C VAL A 71 -2.79 5.82 6.15
N LEU A 72 -1.58 5.55 6.66
CA LEU A 72 -0.36 6.28 6.26
C LEU A 72 0.02 6.05 4.79
N VAL A 73 -0.14 4.83 4.25
CA VAL A 73 -0.03 4.56 2.80
C VAL A 73 -1.01 5.47 2.06
N GLY A 74 -2.24 5.57 2.58
CA GLY A 74 -3.24 6.42 1.98
C GLY A 74 -2.90 7.91 1.99
N PHE A 75 -2.29 8.40 3.08
CA PHE A 75 -1.76 9.75 3.14
C PHE A 75 -0.59 9.95 2.17
N LEU A 76 0.33 8.99 2.06
CA LEU A 76 1.47 9.07 1.15
C LEU A 76 1.01 9.17 -0.31
N PHE A 77 0.12 8.26 -0.75
CA PHE A 77 -0.39 8.28 -2.13
C PHE A 77 -1.37 9.42 -2.37
N GLY A 78 -2.17 9.82 -1.38
CA GLY A 78 -2.98 11.03 -1.47
C GLY A 78 -2.12 12.27 -1.72
N LEU A 79 -1.04 12.46 -0.96
CA LEU A 79 -0.09 13.57 -1.18
C LEU A 79 0.56 13.49 -2.55
N TYR A 80 1.05 12.31 -2.93
CA TYR A 80 1.62 12.06 -4.26
C TYR A 80 0.67 12.52 -5.36
N VAL A 81 -0.60 12.09 -5.35
CA VAL A 81 -1.57 12.45 -6.39
C VAL A 81 -1.89 13.94 -6.38
N ILE A 82 -1.96 14.60 -5.22
CA ILE A 82 -2.19 16.05 -5.18
C ILE A 82 -0.97 16.79 -5.79
N ASP A 83 0.25 16.28 -5.60
CA ASP A 83 1.47 16.88 -6.15
C ASP A 83 1.67 16.65 -7.64
N THR A 84 1.49 15.42 -8.10
CA THR A 84 1.73 15.03 -9.49
C THR A 84 0.52 15.29 -10.39
N LYS A 85 -0.67 15.41 -9.80
CA LYS A 85 -1.96 15.40 -10.49
C LYS A 85 -2.16 14.15 -11.35
N ASP A 86 -1.53 13.04 -10.95
CA ASP A 86 -1.54 11.78 -11.66
C ASP A 86 -1.85 10.61 -10.73
N VAL A 87 -2.98 9.96 -10.98
CA VAL A 87 -3.40 8.75 -10.26
C VAL A 87 -2.66 7.50 -10.74
N TRP A 88 -2.20 7.47 -11.99
CA TRP A 88 -1.55 6.29 -12.57
C TRP A 88 -0.21 5.99 -11.92
N GLY A 89 0.54 7.03 -11.52
CA GLY A 89 1.73 6.86 -10.70
C GLY A 89 1.45 6.19 -9.36
N ALA A 90 0.35 6.53 -8.68
CA ALA A 90 -0.06 5.85 -7.44
C ALA A 90 -0.45 4.39 -7.70
N CYS A 91 -1.23 4.12 -8.76
CA CYS A 91 -1.57 2.76 -9.17
C CYS A 91 -0.33 1.90 -9.41
N GLY A 92 0.66 2.45 -10.12
CA GLY A 92 1.92 1.77 -10.44
C GLY A 92 2.78 1.50 -9.21
N LEU A 93 2.93 2.49 -8.33
CA LEU A 93 3.68 2.34 -7.07
C LEU A 93 3.05 1.29 -6.15
N HIS A 94 1.72 1.30 -6.03
CA HIS A 94 0.98 0.35 -5.24
C HIS A 94 1.10 -1.08 -5.83
N ALA A 95 0.89 -1.26 -7.13
CA ALA A 95 1.06 -2.56 -7.78
C ALA A 95 2.50 -3.09 -7.64
N ALA A 96 3.50 -2.21 -7.76
CA ALA A 96 4.90 -2.57 -7.59
C ALA A 96 5.20 -3.00 -6.14
N TRP A 97 4.63 -2.33 -5.15
CA TRP A 97 4.74 -2.70 -3.74
C TRP A 97 4.16 -4.10 -3.49
N ASN A 98 2.92 -4.33 -3.90
CA ASN A 98 2.23 -5.61 -3.68
C ASN A 98 2.95 -6.76 -4.39
N PHE A 99 3.37 -6.55 -5.65
CA PHE A 99 4.10 -7.55 -6.40
C PHE A 99 5.48 -7.85 -5.79
N ALA A 100 6.22 -6.82 -5.35
CA ALA A 100 7.52 -7.03 -4.71
C ALA A 100 7.37 -7.77 -3.38
N GLN A 101 6.45 -7.34 -2.53
CA GLN A 101 6.22 -7.96 -1.22
C GLN A 101 5.75 -9.42 -1.36
N GLY A 102 4.73 -9.66 -2.18
CA GLY A 102 4.13 -10.97 -2.37
C GLY A 102 4.99 -11.92 -3.18
N ASN A 103 5.36 -11.54 -4.40
CA ASN A 103 5.91 -12.49 -5.38
C ASN A 103 7.43 -12.48 -5.48
N ILE A 104 8.07 -11.35 -5.17
CA ILE A 104 9.55 -11.30 -5.12
C ILE A 104 10.06 -11.79 -3.77
N TYR A 105 9.48 -11.31 -2.66
CA TYR A 105 9.98 -11.58 -1.31
C TYR A 105 9.18 -12.62 -0.51
N GLY A 106 8.00 -13.01 -0.97
CA GLY A 106 7.23 -14.10 -0.39
C GLY A 106 6.55 -13.78 0.94
N PHE A 107 6.24 -12.51 1.18
CA PHE A 107 5.47 -12.09 2.35
C PHE A 107 3.98 -12.00 2.02
N ASN A 108 3.12 -12.11 3.04
CA ASN A 108 1.71 -11.78 2.88
C ASN A 108 1.55 -10.29 2.53
N VAL A 109 0.62 -9.98 1.63
CA VAL A 109 0.24 -8.62 1.25
C VAL A 109 -1.07 -8.31 1.95
N SER A 110 -1.00 -7.45 2.96
CA SER A 110 -2.12 -7.04 3.80
C SER A 110 -2.93 -8.23 4.33
N GLY A 111 -2.21 -9.26 4.81
CA GLY A 111 -2.79 -10.49 5.36
C GLY A 111 -3.16 -11.57 4.33
N ILE A 112 -3.02 -11.28 3.03
CA ILE A 112 -3.34 -12.21 1.96
C ILE A 112 -2.06 -12.81 1.39
N SER A 113 -1.96 -14.13 1.40
CA SER A 113 -0.86 -14.85 0.76
C SER A 113 -0.98 -14.79 -0.76
N SER A 114 0.15 -14.59 -1.46
CA SER A 114 0.17 -14.76 -2.91
C SER A 114 -0.15 -16.20 -3.29
N SER A 115 -1.01 -16.39 -4.31
CA SER A 115 -1.44 -17.70 -4.80
C SER A 115 -0.40 -18.43 -5.65
N THR A 116 0.77 -17.84 -5.86
CA THR A 116 1.86 -18.39 -6.67
C THR A 116 3.16 -18.51 -5.86
N ASP A 117 4.08 -19.35 -6.36
CA ASP A 117 5.43 -19.48 -5.83
C ASP A 117 6.20 -18.14 -5.88
N THR A 118 7.20 -18.00 -5.02
CA THR A 118 7.94 -16.75 -4.78
C THR A 118 9.36 -16.82 -5.34
N LEU A 119 9.92 -15.70 -5.80
CA LEU A 119 11.30 -15.67 -6.29
C LEU A 119 12.32 -15.92 -5.16
N ILE A 120 12.11 -15.25 -4.04
CA ILE A 120 12.86 -15.42 -2.80
C ILE A 120 11.83 -15.63 -1.70
N SER A 121 12.07 -16.63 -0.84
CA SER A 121 11.22 -16.88 0.32
C SER A 121 12.00 -16.46 1.56
N PHE A 122 11.61 -15.34 2.15
CA PHE A 122 12.12 -14.92 3.44
C PHE A 122 11.28 -15.49 4.56
N THR A 123 11.92 -15.84 5.67
CA THR A 123 11.24 -16.17 6.92
C THR A 123 11.51 -15.05 7.91
N SER A 124 10.46 -14.32 8.27
CA SER A 124 10.53 -13.31 9.31
C SER A 124 10.83 -13.94 10.67
N LYS A 125 11.79 -13.39 11.40
CA LYS A 125 12.09 -13.75 12.79
C LYS A 125 12.00 -12.50 13.66
N GLY A 126 11.40 -12.64 14.84
CA GLY A 126 11.20 -11.55 15.80
C GLY A 126 9.74 -11.35 16.16
N THR A 127 9.45 -10.29 16.90
CA THR A 127 8.10 -9.93 17.33
C THR A 127 7.26 -9.37 16.19
N ASP A 128 5.94 -9.51 16.27
CA ASP A 128 4.99 -9.00 15.27
C ASP A 128 5.12 -7.49 14.99
N ILE A 129 5.55 -6.70 15.98
CA ILE A 129 5.80 -5.26 15.77
C ILE A 129 6.93 -5.02 14.75
N LEU A 130 7.92 -5.91 14.68
CA LEU A 130 9.07 -5.79 13.78
C LEU A 130 8.81 -6.45 12.43
N THR A 131 8.05 -7.55 12.42
CA THR A 131 7.84 -8.38 11.23
C THR A 131 6.51 -8.08 10.52
N GLY A 132 5.56 -7.49 11.24
CA GLY A 132 4.17 -7.34 10.84
C GLY A 132 3.31 -8.61 10.99
N GLY A 133 3.86 -9.67 11.59
CA GLY A 133 3.13 -10.90 11.90
C GLY A 133 2.42 -11.51 10.68
N ALA A 134 1.18 -11.98 10.88
CA ALA A 134 0.39 -12.60 9.83
C ALA A 134 -0.09 -11.61 8.73
N PHE A 135 -0.14 -10.31 9.02
CA PHE A 135 -0.49 -9.28 8.04
C PHE A 135 0.63 -9.07 7.01
N GLY A 136 1.87 -9.35 7.39
CA GLY A 136 3.06 -9.08 6.59
C GLY A 136 3.70 -7.73 6.93
N PRO A 137 4.84 -7.40 6.30
CA PRO A 137 5.69 -6.25 6.65
C PRO A 137 4.97 -4.91 6.72
N GLU A 138 3.83 -4.75 6.05
CA GLU A 138 2.96 -3.57 6.13
C GLU A 138 2.49 -3.25 7.55
N ALA A 139 2.40 -4.25 8.43
CA ALA A 139 2.06 -4.06 9.84
C ALA A 139 3.29 -3.86 10.75
N SER A 140 4.49 -3.66 10.19
CA SER A 140 5.71 -3.43 10.97
C SER A 140 5.96 -1.96 11.28
N ILE A 141 6.72 -1.72 12.36
CA ILE A 141 7.20 -0.38 12.71
C ILE A 141 8.15 0.21 11.66
N PHE A 142 8.87 -0.64 10.91
CA PHE A 142 9.75 -0.18 9.83
C PHE A 142 8.94 0.46 8.70
N THR A 143 7.80 -0.14 8.35
CA THR A 143 6.87 0.45 7.39
C THR A 143 6.35 1.81 7.89
N THR A 144 6.00 1.93 9.17
CA THR A 144 5.61 3.22 9.76
C THR A 144 6.68 4.29 9.55
N ILE A 145 7.95 3.97 9.84
CA ILE A 145 9.07 4.90 9.71
C ILE A 145 9.25 5.33 8.24
N VAL A 146 9.25 4.38 7.31
CA VAL A 146 9.41 4.65 5.87
C VAL A 146 8.28 5.54 5.35
N LEU A 147 7.03 5.26 5.74
CA LEU A 147 5.86 6.05 5.34
C LEU A 147 5.93 7.47 5.89
N LEU A 148 6.29 7.65 7.17
CA LEU A 148 6.45 8.98 7.78
C LEU A 148 7.55 9.79 7.10
N ILE A 149 8.70 9.17 6.80
CA ILE A 149 9.79 9.82 6.06
C ILE A 149 9.30 10.26 4.68
N GLY A 150 8.61 9.39 3.94
CA GLY A 150 8.06 9.71 2.62
C GLY A 150 7.06 10.86 2.67
N ILE A 151 6.14 10.84 3.63
CA ILE A 151 5.15 11.92 3.85
C ILE A 151 5.86 13.24 4.16
N VAL A 152 6.83 13.24 5.09
CA VAL A 152 7.58 14.45 5.46
C VAL A 152 8.36 14.98 4.24
N ALA A 153 9.01 14.10 3.48
CA ALA A 153 9.75 14.49 2.28
C ALA A 153 8.85 15.16 1.23
N LEU A 154 7.66 14.61 0.97
CA LEU A 154 6.69 15.22 0.07
C LEU A 154 6.20 16.58 0.62
N VAL A 155 5.82 16.65 1.89
CA VAL A 155 5.35 17.90 2.50
C VAL A 155 6.42 18.99 2.46
N LEU A 156 7.68 18.66 2.72
CA LEU A 156 8.79 19.62 2.64
C LEU A 156 9.02 20.09 1.21
N LYS A 157 8.98 19.18 0.23
CA LYS A 157 9.09 19.53 -1.21
C LYS A 157 8.03 20.54 -1.64
N ARG A 158 6.81 20.48 -1.09
CA ARG A 158 5.72 21.42 -1.41
C ARG A 158 5.89 22.83 -0.83
N ARG A 159 6.74 22.99 0.20
CA ARG A 159 6.96 24.27 0.89
C ARG A 159 8.04 25.14 0.23
N PHE A 160 8.76 24.60 -0.75
CA PHE A 160 9.70 25.30 -1.62
C PHE A 160 9.11 25.48 -3.02
#